data_AF-A0AAV6EJP5-F1
#
_entry.id   AF-A0AAV6EJP5-F1
#
_cell.length_a   1.000
_cell.length_b   1.000
_cell.length_c   1.000
_cell.angle_alpha   90.00
_cell.angle_beta   90.00
_cell.angle_gamma   90.00
#
_symmetry.space_group_name_H-M   'P 1'
#
loop_
_entity.id
_entity.type
_entity.pdbx_description
1 polymer ?
#
loop_
_entity_poly.entity_id
_entity_poly.type
_entity_poly.pdbx_seq_one_letter_code
_entity_poly.pdbx_strand_id
1 'polypeptide(L)'
;MGFGEILKLHLEHRSKTKTADIDVFELAKLTDGFSGADLESVIKESFEESFIEGRESITTQNVIKKINETKSISVTLKDKIDSLKERISKMDIKKASIDDRQD
;
A
#
# COMPACT_ATOMS: atom_id res chain seq x y z
N MET A 1 -8.57 6.00 -6.88
CA MET A 1 -7.63 6.89 -6.18
C MET A 1 -6.31 6.17 -6.07
N GLY A 2 -5.26 6.68 -6.72
CA GLY A 2 -3.95 6.02 -6.76
C GLY A 2 -3.07 6.39 -5.55
N PHE A 3 -2.00 5.64 -5.30
CA PHE A 3 -1.04 5.93 -4.22
C PHE A 3 -0.56 7.37 -4.21
N GLY A 4 -0.25 7.94 -5.38
CA GLY A 4 0.25 9.30 -5.49
C GLY A 4 -0.74 10.34 -4.94
N GLU A 5 -2.05 10.11 -5.05
CA GLU A 5 -3.09 11.01 -4.53
C GLU A 5 -3.24 10.88 -3.02
N ILE A 6 -3.22 9.64 -2.51
CA ILE A 6 -3.32 9.35 -1.07
C ILE A 6 -2.08 9.89 -0.35
N LEU A 7 -0.90 9.60 -0.89
CA LEU A 7 0.37 10.08 -0.36
C LEU A 7 0.39 11.61 -0.35
N LYS A 8 -0.01 12.25 -1.45
CA LYS A 8 -0.06 13.71 -1.52
C LYS A 8 -0.98 14.31 -0.45
N LEU A 9 -2.19 13.76 -0.26
CA LEU A 9 -3.12 14.20 0.79
C LEU A 9 -2.50 14.04 2.19
N HIS A 10 -1.84 12.91 2.44
CA HIS A 10 -1.23 12.60 3.73
C HIS A 10 0.02 13.45 4.02
N LEU A 11 0.78 13.82 2.99
CA LEU A 11 1.94 14.71 3.09
C LEU A 11 1.51 16.18 3.19
N GLU A 12 0.42 16.60 2.54
CA GLU A 12 -0.12 17.97 2.60
C GLU A 12 -0.64 18.33 3.99
N HIS A 13 -1.17 17.35 4.73
CA HIS A 13 -1.59 17.52 6.13
C HIS A 13 -0.41 17.54 7.11
N ARG A 14 0.82 17.27 6.64
CA ARG A 14 2.06 17.34 7.42
C ARG A 14 2.89 18.54 7.00
N SER A 15 3.80 19.00 7.86
CA SER A 15 4.65 20.15 7.54
C SER A 15 5.50 19.87 6.30
N LYS A 16 5.44 20.77 5.29
CA LYS A 16 6.23 20.68 4.05
C LYS A 16 7.74 20.52 4.29
N THR A 17 8.25 21.04 5.40
CA THR A 17 9.66 20.90 5.81
C THR A 17 10.03 19.47 6.21
N LYS A 18 9.07 18.67 6.69
CA LYS A 18 9.28 17.29 7.14
C LYS A 18 9.23 16.27 6.00
N THR A 19 8.84 16.70 4.81
CA THR A 19 8.56 15.86 3.63
C THR A 19 9.20 16.40 2.35
N ALA A 20 10.12 17.37 2.47
CA ALA A 20 10.71 18.08 1.35
C ALA A 20 11.54 17.17 0.41
N ASP A 21 12.03 16.03 0.93
CA ASP A 21 12.86 15.06 0.22
C ASP A 21 12.08 13.80 -0.19
N ILE A 22 10.77 13.95 -0.44
CA ILE A 22 9.86 12.88 -0.84
C ILE A 22 9.50 13.01 -2.32
N ASP A 23 9.89 12.01 -3.12
CA ASP A 23 9.45 11.81 -4.49
C ASP A 23 8.19 10.93 -4.51
N VAL A 24 7.04 11.60 -4.63
CA VAL A 24 5.73 10.95 -4.70
C VAL A 24 5.61 10.06 -5.94
N PHE A 25 6.25 10.42 -7.06
CA PHE A 25 6.18 9.66 -8.31
C PHE A 25 6.96 8.34 -8.21
N GLU A 26 8.14 8.37 -7.60
CA GLU A 26 8.94 7.16 -7.37
C GLU A 26 8.21 6.20 -6.44
N LEU A 27 7.71 6.70 -5.32
CA LEU A 27 6.99 5.89 -4.35
C LEU A 27 5.71 5.29 -4.96
N ALA A 28 4.99 6.03 -5.81
CA ALA A 28 3.80 5.53 -6.49
C ALA A 28 4.05 4.32 -7.40
N LYS A 29 5.22 4.26 -8.04
CA LYS A 29 5.60 3.10 -8.87
C LYS A 29 5.88 1.86 -8.02
N LEU A 30 6.37 2.04 -6.79
CA LEU A 30 6.79 0.94 -5.91
C LEU A 30 5.65 0.33 -5.10
N THR A 31 4.52 1.03 -5.01
CA THR A 31 3.34 0.64 -4.24
C THR A 31 2.14 0.28 -5.13
N ASP A 32 2.39 -0.13 -6.38
CA ASP A 32 1.32 -0.64 -7.23
C ASP A 32 0.67 -1.88 -6.60
N GLY A 33 -0.66 -1.89 -6.52
CA GLY A 33 -1.43 -2.94 -5.86
C GLY A 33 -1.53 -2.86 -4.33
N PHE A 34 -0.98 -1.83 -3.67
CA PHE A 34 -1.23 -1.61 -2.25
C PHE A 34 -2.63 -1.04 -2.01
N SER A 35 -3.29 -1.45 -0.92
CA SER A 35 -4.55 -0.85 -0.48
C SER A 35 -4.30 0.46 0.28
N GLY A 36 -5.29 1.35 0.37
CA GLY A 36 -5.15 2.61 1.13
C GLY A 36 -4.65 2.44 2.57
N ALA A 37 -5.02 1.34 3.23
CA ALA A 37 -4.56 1.02 4.59
C ALA A 37 -3.08 0.61 4.63
N ASP A 38 -2.60 -0.16 3.64
CA ASP A 38 -1.17 -0.51 3.54
C ASP A 38 -0.32 0.77 3.39
N LEU A 39 -0.84 1.74 2.65
CA LEU A 39 -0.15 3.02 2.41
C LEU A 39 -0.04 3.86 3.67
N GLU A 40 -1.14 3.95 4.41
CA GLU A 40 -1.15 4.68 5.68
C GLU A 40 -0.18 4.06 6.69
N SER A 41 -0.13 2.72 6.77
CA SER A 41 0.80 2.00 7.66
C SER A 41 2.26 2.32 7.31
N VAL A 42 2.64 2.20 6.03
CA VAL A 42 3.99 2.50 5.54
C VAL A 42 4.43 3.92 5.92
N ILE A 43 3.56 4.91 5.71
CA ILE A 43 3.89 6.31 6.01
C ILE A 43 4.00 6.53 7.51
N LYS A 44 3.08 5.98 8.30
CA LYS A 44 3.13 6.08 9.76
C LYS A 44 4.41 5.47 10.33
N GLU A 45 4.75 4.26 9.92
CA GLU A 45 5.95 3.55 10.36
C GLU A 45 7.23 4.29 9.94
N SER A 46 7.26 4.90 8.75
CA SER A 46 8.40 5.71 8.29
C SER A 46 8.66 6.92 9.19
N PHE A 47 7.60 7.57 9.68
CA PHE A 47 7.70 8.68 10.62
C PHE A 47 8.11 8.24 12.03
N GLU A 48 7.58 7.11 12.50
CA GLU A 48 7.95 6.54 13.79
C GLU A 48 9.44 6.17 13.82
N GLU A 49 9.95 5.54 12.77
CA GLU A 49 11.39 5.21 12.65
C GLU A 49 12.25 6.46 12.60
N SER A 50 11.86 7.48 11.82
CA SER A 50 12.59 8.74 11.77
C SER A 50 12.63 9.43 13.14
N PHE A 51 11.52 9.41 13.88
CA PHE A 51 11.46 9.95 15.23
C PHE A 51 12.38 9.19 16.21
N ILE A 52 12.42 7.86 16.14
CA ILE A 52 13.34 7.01 16.94
C ILE A 52 14.80 7.36 16.65
N GLU A 53 15.12 7.65 15.38
CA GLU A 53 16.47 8.05 14.95
C GLU A 53 16.80 9.53 15.20
N GLY A 54 15.91 10.28 15.86
CA GLY A 54 16.11 11.71 16.15
C GLY A 54 15.97 12.62 14.94
N ARG A 55 15.36 12.14 13.85
CA ARG A 55 15.13 12.87 12.60
C ARG A 55 13.70 13.41 12.59
N GLU A 56 13.54 14.70 12.31
CA GLU A 56 12.20 15.33 12.22
C GLU A 56 11.51 15.14 10.87
N SER A 57 12.22 14.59 9.88
CA SER A 57 11.77 14.45 8.49
C SER A 57 11.96 13.03 7.97
N ILE A 58 11.10 12.65 7.03
CA ILE A 58 11.24 11.42 6.26
C ILE A 58 11.78 11.75 4.88
N THR A 59 12.58 10.83 4.32
CA THR A 59 13.10 10.92 2.94
C THR A 59 12.50 9.81 2.09
N THR A 60 12.57 9.95 0.77
CA THR A 60 12.16 8.92 -0.19
C THR A 60 12.80 7.57 0.14
N GLN A 61 14.09 7.56 0.47
CA GLN A 61 14.83 6.35 0.81
C GLN A 61 14.29 5.66 2.08
N ASN A 62 13.87 6.42 3.09
CA ASN A 62 13.27 5.84 4.30
C ASN A 62 11.93 5.16 3.97
N VAL A 63 11.11 5.81 3.15
CA VAL A 63 9.82 5.24 2.75
C VAL A 63 10.03 4.03 1.85
N ILE A 64 11.01 4.04 0.93
CA ILE A 64 11.36 2.88 0.10
C ILE A 64 11.83 1.71 0.97
N LYS A 65 12.70 1.96 1.95
CA LYS A 65 13.13 0.96 2.93
C LYS A 65 11.90 0.37 3.63
N LYS A 66 10.98 1.22 4.09
CA LYS A 66 9.75 0.77 4.74
C LYS A 66 8.86 -0.04 3.80
N ILE A 67 8.62 0.40 2.58
CA ILE A 67 7.87 -0.36 1.56
C ILE A 67 8.47 -1.76 1.36
N ASN A 68 9.80 -1.87 1.36
CA ASN A 68 10.50 -3.14 1.20
C ASN A 68 10.49 -4.00 2.48
N GLU A 69 10.42 -3.40 3.66
CA GLU A 69 10.23 -4.11 4.94
C GLU A 69 8.77 -4.56 5.13
N THR A 70 7.82 -3.69 4.81
CA THR A 70 6.37 -3.96 4.75
C THR A 70 6.03 -5.00 3.66
N LYS A 71 7.00 -5.37 2.80
CA LYS A 71 6.89 -6.42 1.76
C LYS A 71 7.05 -7.87 2.25
N SER A 72 6.84 -8.19 3.52
CA SER A 72 6.91 -9.58 4.00
C SER A 72 5.60 -10.22 4.51
N ILE A 73 4.43 -9.64 4.20
CA ILE A 73 3.14 -10.30 4.43
C ILE A 73 2.41 -10.52 3.11
N SER A 74 2.28 -9.48 2.29
CA SER A 74 1.57 -9.58 1.00
C SER A 74 2.28 -10.49 0.00
N VAL A 75 3.62 -10.60 -0.02
CA VAL A 75 4.33 -11.58 -0.87
C VAL A 75 4.14 -13.01 -0.34
N THR A 76 4.26 -13.20 0.98
CA THR A 76 4.03 -14.48 1.67
C THR A 76 2.60 -15.00 1.51
N LEU A 77 1.61 -14.10 1.44
CA LEU A 77 0.20 -14.42 1.24
C LEU A 77 -0.23 -14.37 -0.22
N LYS A 78 0.51 -13.73 -1.12
CA LYS A 78 0.18 -13.68 -2.56
C LYS A 78 0.20 -15.08 -3.15
N ASP A 79 1.21 -15.89 -2.83
CA ASP A 79 1.25 -17.29 -3.24
C ASP A 79 0.02 -18.08 -2.73
N LYS A 80 -0.43 -17.79 -1.50
CA LYS A 80 -1.64 -18.41 -0.93
C LYS A 80 -2.93 -17.90 -1.58
N ILE A 81 -3.03 -16.61 -1.87
CA ILE A 81 -4.17 -15.98 -2.54
C ILE A 81 -4.27 -16.46 -3.99
N ASP A 82 -3.15 -16.54 -4.70
CA ASP A 82 -3.09 -17.02 -6.08
C ASP A 82 -3.42 -18.51 -6.14
N SER A 83 -2.92 -19.32 -5.20
CA SER A 83 -3.34 -20.71 -5.01
C SER A 83 -4.85 -20.85 -4.72
N LEU A 84 -5.43 -19.96 -3.91
CA LEU A 84 -6.88 -19.95 -3.65
C LEU A 84 -7.67 -19.55 -4.90
N LYS A 85 -7.24 -18.52 -5.64
CA LYS A 85 -7.86 -18.09 -6.91
C LYS A 85 -7.84 -19.19 -7.95
N GLU A 86 -6.70 -19.87 -8.12
CA GLU A 86 -6.59 -21.02 -9.01
C GLU A 86 -7.55 -22.15 -8.62
N ARG A 87 -7.65 -22.47 -7.32
CA ARG A 87 -8.59 -23.49 -6.84
C ARG A 87 -10.04 -23.09 -7.11
N ILE A 88 -10.40 -21.84 -6.85
CA ILE A 88 -11.74 -21.32 -7.14
C ILE A 88 -12.04 -21.39 -8.65
N SER A 89 -11.07 -21.04 -9.50
CA SER A 89 -11.21 -21.13 -10.96
C SER A 89 -11.36 -22.58 -11.46
N LYS A 90 -10.68 -23.55 -10.83
CA LYS A 90 -10.76 -24.97 -11.19
C LYS A 90 -12.03 -25.65 -10.66
N MET A 91 -12.69 -25.08 -9.65
CA MET A 91 -13.91 -25.62 -9.07
C MET A 91 -15.19 -25.28 -9.86
N ASP A 92 -15.09 -24.56 -10.99
CA ASP A 92 -16.22 -24.18 -11.86
C ASP A 92 -17.42 -23.66 -11.05
N ILE A 93 -17.12 -22.85 -10.02
CA ILE A 93 -18.11 -22.27 -9.12
C ILE A 93 -18.86 -21.20 -9.93
N LYS A 94 -19.94 -21.63 -10.60
CA LYS A 94 -20.92 -20.72 -11.16
C LYS A 94 -21.35 -19.75 -10.06
N LYS A 95 -21.40 -18.46 -10.39
CA LYS A 95 -21.92 -17.42 -9.49
C LYS A 95 -23.25 -17.90 -8.90
N ALA A 96 -23.32 -17.96 -7.57
CA ALA A 96 -24.56 -18.25 -6.84
C ALA A 96 -25.54 -17.07 -6.82
N SER A 97 -25.25 -15.98 -7.54
CA SER A 97 -26.26 -14.97 -7.82
C SER A 97 -27.12 -15.52 -8.94
N ILE A 98 -28.22 -16.17 -8.55
CA ILE A 98 -29.39 -16.22 -9.39
C ILE A 98 -29.75 -14.75 -9.64
N ASP A 99 -29.69 -14.32 -10.89
CA ASP A 99 -30.32 -13.09 -11.35
C ASP A 99 -31.83 -13.36 -11.33
N ASP A 100 -32.41 -13.37 -10.13
CA ASP A 100 -33.85 -13.44 -9.92
C ASP A 100 -34.34 -12.01 -9.81
N ARG A 101 -34.56 -11.40 -10.99
CA ARG A 101 -35.90 -11.00 -11.46
C ARG A 101 -35.77 -9.97 -12.57
N GLN A 102 -36.00 -10.45 -13.79
CA GLN A 102 -36.81 -9.70 -14.74
C GLN A 102 -38.25 -9.60 -14.20
N ASP A 103 -38.92 -8.51 -14.60
CA ASP A 103 -40.32 -8.11 -14.42
C ASP A 103 -40.66 -7.26 -13.18
#